data_AF-A0A6C1B6B5-F1
#
_entry.id   AF-A0A6C1B6B5-F1
#
_cell.length_a   1.000
_cell.length_b   1.000
_cell.length_c   1.000
_cell.angle_alpha   90.00
_cell.angle_beta   90.00
_cell.angle_gamma   90.00
#
_symmetry.space_group_name_H-M   'P 1'
#
loop_
_entity.id
_entity.type
_entity.pdbx_description
1 polymer ?
#
loop_
_entity_poly.entity_id
_entity_poly.type
_entity_poly.pdbx_seq_one_letter_code
_entity_poly.pdbx_strand_id
1 'polypeptide(L)'
;MHEISHKRYALAQGVGLMSIGRTVVMYALGAAQLTLAGHTALAATRAPERHAATPHPHSVRAVHTYGWTPLAADVMLLWLGVEEPYRVRLAPGCPDLRQIAPTALTRHGRSVVVGADAVLFGRLRCAVRAIDRAEPAPGMPRPHRALPLVAAPATNTSARQ
;
A
#
# COMPACT_ATOMS: atom_id res chain seq x y z
N MET A 1 10.58 4.38 -50.45
CA MET A 1 12.00 4.35 -50.06
C MET A 1 12.11 3.56 -48.78
N HIS A 2 12.70 2.37 -48.87
CA HIS A 2 13.04 1.47 -47.77
C HIS A 2 14.30 1.99 -47.09
N GLU A 3 14.35 2.01 -45.76
CA GLU A 3 15.60 1.72 -45.06
C GLU A 3 15.32 1.03 -43.72
N ILE A 4 15.70 -0.24 -43.68
CA ILE A 4 15.77 -1.11 -42.52
C ILE A 4 17.18 -0.90 -41.95
N SER A 5 17.32 -0.53 -40.67
CA SER A 5 18.62 -0.58 -40.00
C SER A 5 18.56 -1.36 -38.69
N HIS A 6 19.48 -2.31 -38.64
CA HIS A 6 19.57 -3.48 -37.77
C HIS A 6 20.33 -3.20 -36.47
N LYS A 7 20.00 -4.03 -35.46
CA LYS A 7 20.91 -4.56 -34.40
C LYS A 7 21.41 -3.52 -33.38
N ARG A 8 21.51 -3.81 -32.08
CA ARG A 8 22.18 -4.98 -31.47
C ARG A 8 21.56 -5.32 -30.12
N TYR A 9 21.32 -6.61 -29.92
CA TYR A 9 21.14 -7.23 -28.61
C TYR A 9 22.50 -7.26 -27.91
N ALA A 10 22.55 -6.83 -26.65
CA ALA A 10 23.68 -7.08 -25.76
C ALA A 10 23.16 -7.87 -24.55
N LEU A 11 23.43 -9.17 -24.60
CA LEU A 11 23.42 -10.06 -23.44
C LEU A 11 24.55 -9.62 -22.51
N ALA A 12 24.24 -9.39 -21.24
CA ALA A 12 25.23 -9.37 -20.17
C ALA A 12 24.77 -10.33 -19.09
N GLN A 13 25.29 -11.55 -19.18
CA GLN A 13 25.28 -12.55 -18.13
C GLN A 13 26.20 -12.07 -17.01
N GLY A 14 25.68 -11.97 -15.79
CA GLY A 14 26.45 -11.71 -14.57
C GLY A 14 26.18 -12.83 -13.57
N VAL A 15 26.87 -13.95 -13.74
CA VAL A 15 26.93 -15.04 -12.76
C VAL A 15 27.89 -14.59 -11.66
N GLY A 16 27.38 -14.42 -10.44
CA GLY A 16 28.17 -14.18 -9.24
C GLY A 16 27.83 -15.21 -8.17
N LEU A 17 28.44 -16.39 -8.28
CA LEU A 17 28.62 -17.32 -7.16
C LEU A 17 29.74 -16.81 -6.24
N MET A 18 29.76 -17.33 -5.01
CA MET A 18 30.70 -17.09 -3.90
C MET A 18 30.27 -15.92 -2.99
N SER A 19 30.18 -16.05 -1.67
CA SER A 19 31.08 -16.78 -0.80
C SER A 19 30.40 -17.24 0.49
N ILE A 20 30.89 -18.36 1.00
CA ILE A 20 30.54 -19.03 2.25
C ILE A 20 31.15 -18.22 3.40
N GLY A 21 30.32 -17.72 4.31
CA GLY A 21 30.74 -17.12 5.58
C GLY A 21 30.19 -17.91 6.76
N ARG A 22 30.76 -19.10 7.02
CA ARG A 22 30.58 -19.80 8.29
C ARG A 22 31.45 -19.11 9.34
N THR A 23 30.84 -18.45 10.31
CA THR A 23 31.54 -18.13 11.56
C THR A 23 30.68 -18.64 12.71
N VAL A 24 31.03 -19.85 13.14
CA VAL A 24 30.64 -20.41 14.44
C VAL A 24 31.47 -19.67 15.49
N VAL A 25 30.81 -18.99 16.41
CA VAL A 25 31.45 -18.49 17.64
C VAL A 25 30.74 -19.14 18.81
N MET A 26 31.35 -20.23 19.30
CA MET A 26 31.10 -20.78 20.62
C MET A 26 31.92 -19.97 21.64
N TYR A 27 31.26 -19.29 22.56
CA TYR A 27 31.80 -18.95 23.88
C TYR A 27 30.73 -19.37 24.89
N ALA A 28 30.93 -20.50 25.57
CA ALA A 28 31.73 -20.68 26.78
C ALA A 28 30.94 -20.29 28.04
N LEU A 29 30.61 -21.35 28.76
CA LEU A 29 30.13 -21.48 30.13
C LEU A 29 30.37 -20.27 31.04
N GLY A 30 29.27 -19.70 31.55
CA GLY A 30 29.22 -18.90 32.76
C GLY A 30 28.30 -19.58 33.76
N ALA A 31 28.84 -19.90 34.93
CA ALA A 31 28.26 -20.75 35.96
C ALA A 31 27.00 -20.19 36.64
N ALA A 32 26.29 -21.14 37.23
CA ALA A 32 25.06 -21.02 38.01
C ALA A 32 25.05 -19.92 39.08
N GLN A 33 23.92 -19.21 39.17
CA GLN A 33 23.41 -18.73 40.45
C GLN A 33 21.96 -19.19 40.60
N LEU A 34 21.77 -20.09 41.57
CA LEU A 34 20.48 -20.50 42.10
C LEU A 34 19.90 -19.35 42.94
N THR A 35 18.76 -18.81 42.53
CA THR A 35 17.84 -18.11 43.44
C THR A 35 16.50 -18.82 43.42
N LEU A 36 16.21 -19.41 44.58
CA LEU A 36 15.01 -20.17 44.90
C LEU A 36 13.83 -19.22 45.15
N ALA A 37 12.66 -19.65 44.70
CA ALA A 37 11.32 -19.37 45.21
C ALA A 37 10.74 -17.94 45.04
N GLY A 38 9.74 -17.87 44.16
CA GLY A 38 8.79 -16.76 44.07
C GLY A 38 7.61 -17.12 43.17
N HIS A 39 6.54 -17.60 43.79
CA HIS A 39 5.30 -18.07 43.16
C HIS A 39 4.63 -17.01 42.29
N THR A 40 4.29 -17.36 41.05
CA THR A 40 2.94 -17.29 40.45
C THR A 40 3.06 -17.64 38.98
N ALA A 41 2.66 -18.86 38.62
CA ALA A 41 2.34 -19.18 37.24
C ALA A 41 1.08 -18.39 36.86
N LEU A 42 1.25 -17.15 36.41
CA LEU A 42 0.25 -16.49 35.59
C LEU A 42 0.17 -17.29 34.29
N ALA A 43 -0.81 -18.20 34.25
CA ALA A 43 -1.34 -18.69 33.00
C ALA A 43 -1.84 -17.46 32.23
N ALA A 44 -0.97 -16.92 31.37
CA ALA A 44 -1.34 -15.95 30.36
C ALA A 44 -2.26 -16.68 29.39
N THR A 45 -3.53 -16.72 29.75
CA THR A 45 -4.62 -17.05 28.84
C THR A 45 -4.45 -16.05 27.71
N ARG A 46 -3.89 -16.51 26.58
CA ARG A 46 -3.90 -15.74 25.33
C ARG A 46 -5.38 -15.57 25.00
N ALA A 47 -5.96 -14.48 25.48
CA ALA A 47 -7.21 -14.00 24.97
C ALA A 47 -7.02 -13.93 23.45
N PRO A 48 -7.92 -14.52 22.64
CA PRO A 48 -7.84 -14.32 21.22
C PRO A 48 -7.83 -12.80 21.02
N GLU A 49 -6.74 -12.32 20.43
CA GLU A 49 -6.58 -10.95 20.00
C GLU A 49 -7.67 -10.72 18.95
N ARG A 50 -8.88 -10.41 19.44
CA ARG A 50 -9.95 -9.87 18.62
C ARG A 50 -9.32 -8.61 18.06
N HIS A 51 -8.85 -8.70 16.82
CA HIS A 51 -8.61 -7.54 15.99
C HIS A 51 -9.93 -6.78 16.01
N ALA A 52 -10.03 -5.82 16.93
CA ALA A 52 -11.16 -4.93 16.98
C ALA A 52 -11.19 -4.31 15.59
N ALA A 53 -12.28 -4.55 14.86
CA ALA A 53 -12.43 -4.01 13.52
C ALA A 53 -12.34 -2.48 13.66
N THR A 54 -11.17 -1.93 13.36
CA THR A 54 -10.96 -0.49 13.44
C THR A 54 -11.99 0.15 12.52
N PRO A 55 -12.79 1.12 13.01
CA PRO A 55 -13.79 1.78 12.19
C PRO A 55 -13.12 2.35 10.93
N HIS A 56 -13.65 2.01 9.75
CA HIS A 56 -13.12 2.54 8.50
C HIS A 56 -13.47 4.04 8.45
N PRO A 57 -12.51 4.95 8.31
CA PRO A 57 -12.79 6.37 8.27
C PRO A 57 -13.67 6.70 7.06
N HIS A 58 -14.74 7.46 7.28
CA HIS A 58 -15.62 7.94 6.20
C HIS A 58 -14.96 9.04 5.35
N SER A 59 -13.95 9.73 5.90
CA SER A 59 -13.15 10.70 5.16
C SER A 59 -11.72 10.73 5.67
N VAL A 60 -10.78 11.04 4.78
CA VAL A 60 -9.36 11.22 5.13
C VAL A 60 -8.84 12.51 4.51
N ARG A 61 -7.90 13.16 5.21
CA ARG A 61 -7.27 14.38 4.73
C ARG A 61 -6.28 14.06 3.60
N ALA A 62 -6.40 14.75 2.48
CA ALA A 62 -5.61 14.61 1.26
C ALA A 62 -5.05 15.97 0.84
N VAL A 63 -3.97 16.40 1.51
CA VAL A 63 -3.31 17.68 1.18
C VAL A 63 -2.67 17.58 -0.21
N HIS A 64 -1.98 16.48 -0.46
CA HIS A 64 -1.34 16.16 -1.74
C HIS A 64 -1.70 14.74 -2.16
N THR A 65 -1.53 14.44 -3.44
CA THR A 65 -1.64 13.08 -3.96
C THR A 65 -0.30 12.78 -4.63
N TYR A 66 0.54 12.01 -3.95
CA TYR A 66 1.91 11.72 -4.42
C TYR A 66 1.92 10.58 -5.43
N GLY A 67 0.99 9.64 -5.30
CA GLY A 67 0.78 8.61 -6.30
C GLY A 67 0.02 7.42 -5.76
N TRP A 68 -0.10 6.39 -6.58
CA TRP A 68 -0.81 5.17 -6.26
C TRP A 68 -0.06 3.90 -6.73
N THR A 69 -0.46 2.74 -6.22
CA THR A 69 0.02 1.43 -6.68
C THR A 69 -1.10 0.39 -6.55
N PRO A 70 -1.35 -0.46 -7.57
CA PRO A 70 -2.36 -1.51 -7.45
C PRO A 70 -1.92 -2.57 -6.44
N LEU A 71 -2.84 -2.99 -5.57
CA LEU A 71 -2.66 -4.16 -4.69
C LEU A 71 -3.52 -5.34 -5.15
N ALA A 72 -4.70 -5.06 -5.71
CA ALA A 72 -5.61 -6.01 -6.32
C ALA A 72 -6.39 -5.33 -7.46
N ALA A 73 -7.36 -6.03 -8.05
CA ALA A 73 -8.17 -5.47 -9.15
C ALA A 73 -8.99 -4.23 -8.72
N ASP A 74 -9.53 -4.23 -7.50
CA ASP A 74 -10.37 -3.16 -6.94
C ASP A 74 -9.71 -2.44 -5.74
N VAL A 75 -8.45 -2.76 -5.43
CA VAL A 75 -7.72 -2.20 -4.28
C VAL A 75 -6.40 -1.58 -4.73
N MET A 76 -6.15 -0.36 -4.27
CA MET A 76 -4.86 0.31 -4.45
C MET A 76 -4.31 0.84 -3.12
N LEU A 77 -3.00 1.02 -3.09
CA LEU A 77 -2.31 1.87 -2.13
C LEU A 77 -2.28 3.29 -2.70
N LEU A 78 -2.66 4.27 -1.89
CA LEU A 78 -2.72 5.68 -2.27
C LEU A 78 -1.93 6.52 -1.27
N TRP A 79 -1.01 7.35 -1.78
CA TRP A 79 -0.15 8.21 -0.98
C TRP A 79 -0.73 9.62 -0.93
N LEU A 80 -1.47 9.91 0.15
CA LEU A 80 -2.14 11.21 0.39
C LEU A 80 -1.28 12.20 1.21
N GLY A 81 -0.09 11.75 1.60
CA GLY A 81 0.95 12.43 2.37
C GLY A 81 2.30 11.76 2.09
N VAL A 82 3.38 12.29 2.65
CA VAL A 82 4.73 11.75 2.41
C VAL A 82 4.92 10.36 3.03
N GLU A 83 4.34 10.11 4.21
CA GLU A 83 4.61 8.90 5.01
C GLU A 83 3.37 8.06 5.34
N GLU A 84 2.18 8.49 4.92
CA GLU A 84 0.92 7.82 5.29
C GLU A 84 0.24 7.20 4.06
N PRO A 85 0.47 5.91 3.80
CA PRO A 85 -0.25 5.20 2.76
C PRO A 85 -1.65 4.84 3.22
N TYR A 86 -2.60 4.95 2.31
CA TYR A 86 -3.99 4.54 2.51
C TYR A 86 -4.33 3.41 1.56
N ARG A 87 -4.98 2.36 2.07
CA ARG A 87 -5.60 1.34 1.25
C ARG A 87 -6.97 1.86 0.82
N VAL A 88 -7.19 1.95 -0.48
CA VAL A 88 -8.43 2.43 -1.08
C VAL A 88 -9.08 1.28 -1.84
N ARG A 89 -10.36 1.02 -1.55
CA ARG A 89 -11.16 0.03 -2.26
C ARG A 89 -12.22 0.71 -3.11
N LEU A 90 -12.35 0.28 -4.36
CA LEU A 90 -13.33 0.81 -5.31
C LEU A 90 -14.65 0.05 -5.24
N ALA A 91 -15.71 0.67 -5.76
CA ALA A 91 -16.98 0.02 -6.01
C ALA A 91 -16.80 -1.17 -7.00
N PRO A 92 -17.63 -2.22 -6.91
CA PRO A 92 -17.61 -3.32 -7.86
C PRO A 92 -17.96 -2.83 -9.28
N GLY A 93 -17.47 -3.55 -10.30
CA GLY A 93 -17.66 -3.19 -11.72
C GLY A 93 -16.65 -2.16 -12.25
N CYS A 94 -15.70 -1.73 -11.43
CA CYS A 94 -14.61 -0.86 -11.84
C CYS A 94 -13.57 -1.58 -12.72
N PRO A 95 -12.87 -0.85 -13.61
CA PRO A 95 -11.72 -1.37 -14.33
C PRO A 95 -10.67 -1.98 -13.40
N ASP A 96 -10.03 -3.08 -13.84
CA ASP A 96 -8.96 -3.73 -13.09
C ASP A 96 -7.74 -2.78 -13.00
N LEU A 97 -7.43 -2.32 -11.79
CA LEU A 97 -6.32 -1.41 -11.48
C LEU A 97 -4.94 -1.94 -11.90
N ARG A 98 -4.80 -3.26 -12.09
CA ARG A 98 -3.55 -3.89 -12.56
C ARG A 98 -3.40 -3.81 -14.08
N GLN A 99 -4.50 -3.54 -14.80
CA GLN A 99 -4.54 -3.51 -16.27
C GLN A 99 -4.72 -2.08 -16.79
N ILE A 100 -5.52 -1.26 -16.10
CA ILE A 100 -5.86 0.08 -16.53
C ILE A 100 -5.46 1.06 -15.42
N ALA A 101 -4.58 2.00 -15.76
CA ALA A 101 -4.18 3.05 -14.84
C ALA A 101 -5.31 4.09 -14.69
N PRO A 102 -5.64 4.50 -13.46
CA PRO A 102 -6.49 5.65 -13.22
C PRO A 102 -5.77 6.94 -13.62
N THR A 103 -6.57 7.90 -14.08
CA THR A 103 -6.10 9.20 -14.56
C THR A 103 -6.19 10.28 -13.48
N ALA A 104 -7.16 10.16 -12.57
CA ALA A 104 -7.35 11.14 -11.50
C ALA A 104 -8.11 10.56 -10.29
N LEU A 105 -8.09 11.31 -9.19
CA LEU A 105 -8.90 11.10 -7.99
C LEU A 105 -9.70 12.38 -7.72
N THR A 106 -11.02 12.26 -7.60
CA THR A 106 -11.81 13.40 -7.14
C THR A 106 -11.63 13.61 -5.64
N ARG A 107 -11.68 14.87 -5.20
CA ARG A 107 -11.66 15.22 -3.77
C ARG A 107 -12.58 16.38 -3.45
N HIS A 108 -13.15 16.35 -2.24
CA HIS A 108 -13.88 17.47 -1.67
C HIS A 108 -12.92 18.34 -0.85
N GLY A 109 -12.51 19.47 -1.44
CA GLY A 109 -11.54 20.37 -0.81
C GLY A 109 -10.20 19.68 -0.57
N ARG A 110 -9.84 19.48 0.70
CA ARG A 110 -8.60 18.79 1.14
C ARG A 110 -8.85 17.40 1.71
N SER A 111 -9.97 16.77 1.35
CA SER A 111 -10.33 15.44 1.86
C SER A 111 -10.85 14.54 0.76
N VAL A 112 -10.57 13.24 0.90
CA VAL A 112 -11.23 12.18 0.14
C VAL A 112 -12.34 11.62 1.01
N VAL A 113 -13.55 11.60 0.47
CA VAL A 113 -14.77 11.20 1.18
C VAL A 113 -15.32 9.92 0.53
N VAL A 114 -15.49 8.88 1.34
CA VAL A 114 -16.07 7.60 0.90
C VAL A 114 -17.48 7.84 0.37
N GLY A 115 -17.82 7.20 -0.76
CA GLY A 115 -19.13 7.30 -1.42
C GLY A 115 -19.33 8.57 -2.26
N ALA A 116 -18.67 9.68 -1.92
CA ALA A 116 -18.78 10.94 -2.65
C ALA A 116 -17.64 11.14 -3.66
N ASP A 117 -16.44 10.66 -3.33
CA ASP A 117 -15.28 10.73 -4.22
C ASP A 117 -15.07 9.47 -5.06
N ALA A 118 -14.37 9.63 -6.18
CA ALA A 118 -14.17 8.60 -7.17
C ALA A 118 -12.76 8.64 -7.77
N VAL A 119 -12.26 7.46 -8.12
CA VAL A 119 -11.11 7.29 -9.01
C VAL A 119 -11.61 7.34 -10.45
N LEU A 120 -10.93 8.11 -11.29
CA LEU A 120 -11.28 8.30 -12.69
C LEU A 120 -10.41 7.42 -13.58
N PHE A 121 -11.04 6.77 -14.55
CA PHE A 121 -10.38 6.01 -15.62
C PHE A 121 -10.81 6.63 -16.96
N GLY A 122 -10.13 7.69 -17.38
CA GLY A 122 -10.57 8.50 -18.52
C GLY A 122 -11.91 9.16 -18.22
N ARG A 123 -12.99 8.68 -18.83
CA ARG A 123 -14.37 9.19 -18.62
C ARG A 123 -15.16 8.40 -17.58
N LEU A 124 -14.68 7.23 -17.16
CA LEU A 124 -15.37 6.39 -16.18
C LEU A 124 -15.08 6.88 -14.75
N ARG A 125 -16.10 6.86 -13.90
CA ARG A 125 -16.02 7.23 -12.48
C ARG A 125 -16.22 6.00 -11.62
N CYS A 126 -15.26 5.72 -10.76
CA CYS A 126 -15.26 4.59 -9.86
C CYS A 126 -15.28 5.05 -8.41
N ALA A 127 -16.45 4.94 -7.77
CA ALA A 127 -16.65 5.42 -6.41
C ALA A 127 -15.66 4.77 -5.43
N VAL A 128 -15.12 5.57 -4.51
CA VAL A 128 -14.35 5.10 -3.37
C VAL A 128 -15.32 4.48 -2.38
N ARG A 129 -15.21 3.17 -2.18
CA ARG A 129 -16.10 2.40 -1.29
C ARG A 129 -15.56 2.30 0.14
N ALA A 130 -14.25 2.26 0.28
CA ALA A 130 -13.59 2.23 1.58
C ALA A 130 -12.20 2.86 1.48
N ILE A 131 -11.75 3.45 2.59
CA ILE A 131 -10.40 3.96 2.74
C ILE A 131 -9.91 3.67 4.15
N ASP A 132 -8.72 3.10 4.26
CA ASP A 132 -8.13 2.69 5.52
C ASP A 132 -6.67 3.10 5.57
N ARG A 133 -6.15 3.44 6.74
CA ARG A 133 -4.71 3.60 6.90
C ARG A 133 -4.04 2.25 6.66
N ALA A 134 -3.06 2.20 5.76
CA ALA A 134 -2.26 1.00 5.56
C ALA A 134 -1.08 1.03 6.53
N GLU A 135 -0.86 -0.08 7.24
CA GLU A 135 0.35 -0.24 8.04
C GLU A 135 1.56 -0.36 7.12
N PRO A 136 2.63 0.43 7.33
CA PRO A 136 3.86 0.28 6.59
C PRO A 136 4.45 -1.12 6.82
N ALA A 137 4.56 -1.91 5.75
CA ALA A 137 5.15 -3.25 5.80
C ALA A 137 6.46 -3.30 5.00
N PRO A 138 7.43 -4.16 5.36
CA PRO A 138 8.59 -4.44 4.52
C PRO A 138 8.16 -4.80 3.09
N GLY A 139 8.76 -4.15 2.09
CA GLY A 139 8.42 -4.36 0.68
C GLY A 139 7.23 -3.55 0.15
N MET A 140 6.57 -2.73 0.99
CA MET A 140 5.51 -1.84 0.51
C MET A 140 6.08 -0.81 -0.49
N PRO A 141 5.44 -0.62 -1.66
CA PRO A 141 5.88 0.34 -2.67
C PRO A 141 5.91 1.76 -2.11
N ARG A 142 7.09 2.39 -2.06
CA ARG A 142 7.28 3.74 -1.53
C ARG A 142 6.70 4.82 -2.48
N PRO A 143 6.40 6.04 -1.99
CA PRO A 143 5.79 7.10 -2.79
C PRO A 143 6.58 7.43 -4.07
N HIS A 144 7.91 7.40 -4.03
CA HIS A 144 8.76 7.71 -5.19
C HIS A 144 8.67 6.66 -6.33
N ARG A 145 8.08 5.49 -6.06
CA ARG A 145 7.78 4.47 -7.06
C ARG A 145 6.29 4.44 -7.42
N ALA A 146 5.50 5.33 -6.84
CA ALA A 146 4.07 5.38 -7.08
C ALA A 146 3.78 6.06 -8.42
N LEU A 147 2.74 5.59 -9.10
CA LEU A 147 2.28 6.19 -10.35
C LEU A 147 1.59 7.51 -10.05
N PRO A 148 1.76 8.56 -10.86
CA PRO A 148 1.12 9.83 -10.62
C PRO A 148 -0.40 9.68 -10.67
N LEU A 149 -1.11 10.43 -9.82
CA LEU A 149 -2.55 10.55 -9.85
C LEU A 149 -2.94 12.00 -9.67
N VAL A 150 -3.62 12.56 -10.67
CA VAL A 150 -4.02 13.97 -10.63
C VAL A 150 -5.20 14.13 -9.66
N ALA A 151 -5.13 15.12 -8.78
CA ALA A 151 -6.27 15.48 -7.95
C ALA A 151 -7.25 16.35 -8.76
N ALA A 152 -8.49 15.91 -8.89
CA ALA A 152 -9.57 16.64 -9.53
C ALA A 152 -10.56 17.15 -8.46
N PRO A 153 -11.18 18.32 -8.65
CA PRO A 153 -12.28 18.73 -7.78
C PRO A 153 -13.45 17.76 -7.93
N ALA A 154 -14.10 17.41 -6.82
CA ALA A 154 -15.37 16.73 -6.88
C ALA A 154 -16.39 17.61 -7.60
N THR A 155 -16.88 17.16 -8.76
CA THR A 155 -18.02 17.78 -9.40
C THR A 155 -19.24 17.41 -8.56
N ASN A 156 -19.80 18.39 -7.84
CA ASN A 156 -21.08 18.25 -7.18
C ASN A 156 -22.10 17.79 -8.22
N THR A 157 -22.36 16.48 -8.28
CA THR A 157 -23.50 15.95 -9.00
C THR A 157 -24.70 16.03 -8.06
N SER A 158 -24.90 17.22 -7.47
CA SER A 158 -26.17 17.60 -6.88
C SER A 158 -26.99 18.19 -8.02
N ALA A 159 -27.36 17.34 -8.97
CA ALA A 159 -28.42 17.63 -9.90
C ALA A 159 -29.70 17.13 -9.23
N ARG A 160 -30.45 18.10 -8.69
CA ARG A 160 -31.91 18.09 -8.48
C ARG A 160 -32.56 16.70 -8.56
N GLN A 161 -33.02 16.20 -7.43
CA GLN A 161 -34.29 15.49 -7.35
C GLN A 161 -35.22 16.32 -6.48
#